data_AF-A0A9P5UFN1-F1
#
_entry.id   AF-A0A9P5UFN1-F1
#
_cell.length_a   1.000
_cell.length_b   1.000
_cell.length_c   1.000
_cell.angle_alpha   90.00
_cell.angle_beta   90.00
_cell.angle_gamma   90.00
#
_symmetry.space_group_name_H-M   'P 1'
#
loop_
_entity.id
_entity.type
_entity.pdbx_description
1 polymer ?
#
loop_
_entity_poly.entity_id
_entity_poly.type
_entity_poly.pdbx_seq_one_letter_code
_entity_poly.pdbx_strand_id
1 'polypeptide(L)'
;MLILNTAQVAIDLLEKRARIYSDRGMTNMAKLSGSESVFSLQRYSDKWRGNRKFFQQHFRKSACSRFYAAQYKKIHQFLHNLMDVPEEFMHHTMSLSQGLIYAVLYGLDVGSEDPLAQKAVETMDLLAQAVNQHFCKSPDS
;
A
#
# COMPACT_ATOMS: atom_id res chain seq x y z
N MET A 1 21.64 -6.90 0.19
CA MET A 1 20.41 -7.52 0.75
C MET A 1 20.85 -8.45 1.87
N LEU A 2 20.36 -8.28 3.10
CA LEU A 2 20.76 -9.12 4.23
C LEU A 2 19.59 -10.05 4.59
N ILE A 3 19.75 -11.35 4.37
CA ILE A 3 18.71 -12.36 4.69
C ILE A 3 18.92 -12.79 6.14
N LEU A 4 17.98 -12.44 7.02
CA LEU A 4 18.01 -12.83 8.42
C LEU A 4 17.30 -14.18 8.58
N ASN A 5 18.08 -15.24 8.77
CA ASN A 5 17.60 -16.63 8.85
C ASN A 5 17.03 -17.02 10.23
N THR A 6 16.92 -16.10 11.19
CA THR A 6 16.44 -16.41 12.55
C THR A 6 15.51 -15.33 13.09
N ALA A 7 14.40 -15.77 13.68
CA ALA A 7 13.35 -14.89 14.20
C ALA A 7 13.84 -14.01 15.36
N GLN A 8 14.68 -14.54 16.27
CA GLN A 8 15.30 -13.75 17.34
C GLN A 8 16.11 -12.57 16.80
N VAL A 9 16.92 -12.79 15.77
CA VAL A 9 17.79 -11.77 15.18
C VAL A 9 16.97 -10.75 14.38
N ALA A 10 15.91 -11.20 13.70
CA ALA A 10 14.97 -10.31 13.04
C ALA A 10 14.27 -9.38 14.04
N ILE A 11 13.83 -9.91 15.19
CA ILE A 11 13.19 -9.11 16.26
C ILE A 11 14.19 -8.12 16.86
N ASP A 12 15.39 -8.55 17.23
CA ASP A 12 16.38 -7.65 17.82
C ASP A 12 16.87 -6.55 16.86
N LEU A 13 16.97 -6.85 15.56
CA LEU A 13 17.36 -5.87 14.54
C LEU A 13 16.21 -4.95 14.11
N LEU A 14 15.01 -5.49 13.89
CA LEU A 14 13.87 -4.74 13.37
C LEU A 14 13.04 -4.05 14.46
N GLU A 15 13.06 -4.53 15.70
CA GLU A 15 12.29 -3.96 16.81
C GLU A 15 13.17 -3.11 17.73
N LYS A 16 14.30 -3.65 18.24
CA LYS A 16 15.17 -2.91 19.18
C LYS A 16 16.10 -1.91 18.50
N ARG A 17 16.53 -2.15 17.25
CA ARG A 17 17.44 -1.25 16.50
C ARG A 17 16.81 -0.65 15.23
N ALA A 18 15.47 -0.66 15.15
CA ALA A 18 14.71 -0.11 14.03
C ALA A 18 15.13 1.32 13.65
N ARG A 19 15.49 2.14 14.64
CA ARG A 19 15.91 3.53 14.46
C ARG A 19 17.23 3.68 13.68
N ILE A 20 18.10 2.66 13.69
CA ILE A 20 19.42 2.68 13.03
C ILE A 20 19.40 1.87 11.73
N TYR A 21 18.73 0.72 11.70
CA TYR A 21 18.73 -0.20 10.55
C TYR A 21 17.46 -0.15 9.68
N SER A 22 16.34 0.35 10.22
CA SER A 22 15.07 0.47 9.50
C SER A 22 14.81 1.91 9.00
N ASP A 23 15.87 2.71 8.92
CA ASP A 23 15.78 3.97 8.19
C ASP A 23 15.63 3.64 6.70
N ARG A 24 14.39 3.77 6.19
CA ARG A 24 14.06 3.54 4.78
C ARG A 24 14.79 4.58 3.96
N GLY A 25 16.00 4.27 3.53
CA GLY A 25 16.83 5.13 2.71
C GLY A 25 16.08 5.50 1.43
N MET A 26 15.42 6.65 1.45
CA MET A 26 14.71 7.18 0.29
C MET A 26 15.77 7.50 -0.77
N THR A 27 15.80 6.74 -1.86
CA THR A 27 16.69 7.02 -2.98
C THR A 27 16.35 8.39 -3.58
N ASN A 28 17.32 9.08 -4.19
CA ASN A 28 17.05 10.35 -4.86
C ASN A 28 15.99 10.19 -5.98
N MET A 29 15.93 9.00 -6.60
CA MET A 29 14.87 8.64 -7.54
C MET A 29 13.48 8.62 -6.88
N ALA A 30 13.35 8.08 -5.67
CA ALA A 30 12.09 8.08 -4.93
C ALA A 30 11.65 9.50 -4.49
N LYS A 31 12.59 10.43 -4.32
CA LYS A 31 12.26 11.85 -4.09
C LYS A 31 11.72 12.51 -5.36
N LEU A 32 12.37 12.28 -6.50
CA LEU A 32 11.94 12.83 -7.79
C LEU A 32 10.59 12.26 -8.28
N SER A 33 10.28 11.01 -7.94
CA SER A 33 9.00 10.37 -8.27
C SER A 33 7.85 10.76 -7.33
N GLY A 34 8.08 11.65 -6.35
CA GLY A 34 7.06 12.05 -5.38
C GLY A 34 6.74 11.01 -4.31
N SER A 35 7.51 9.92 -4.22
CA SER A 35 7.32 8.85 -3.23
C SER A 35 7.58 9.30 -1.79
N GLU A 36 8.11 10.51 -1.59
CA GLU A 36 8.17 11.17 -0.28
C GLU A 36 6.78 11.46 0.31
N SER A 37 5.75 11.59 -0.52
CA SER A 37 4.36 11.76 -0.08
C SER A 37 3.75 10.48 0.50
N VAL A 38 4.31 9.32 0.14
CA VAL A 38 3.87 8.02 0.64
C VAL A 38 4.47 7.81 2.03
N PHE A 39 3.67 8.07 3.07
CA PHE A 39 4.17 8.04 4.45
C PHE A 39 4.76 6.68 4.86
N SER A 40 4.36 5.58 4.21
CA SER A 40 4.92 4.24 4.46
C SER A 40 6.35 4.09 3.94
N LEU A 41 6.77 4.87 2.94
CA LEU A 41 8.14 4.90 2.40
C LEU A 41 8.99 6.01 3.02
N GLN A 42 8.36 6.90 3.79
CA GLN A 42 9.04 8.04 4.41
C GLN A 42 10.02 7.60 5.49
N ARG A 43 11.18 8.29 5.53
CA ARG A 43 12.14 8.16 6.63
C ARG A 43 11.52 8.55 7.96
N TYR A 44 11.98 7.89 9.01
CA TYR A 44 11.56 8.19 10.37
C TYR A 44 11.90 9.65 10.71
N SER A 45 10.86 10.47 10.85
CA SER A 45 10.95 11.93 11.01
C SER A 45 9.75 12.43 11.81
N ASP A 46 9.77 13.68 12.28
CA ASP A 46 8.60 14.30 12.93
C ASP A 46 7.38 14.36 12.00
N LYS A 47 7.61 14.57 10.69
CA LYS A 47 6.59 14.48 9.65
C LYS A 47 5.97 13.07 9.58
N TRP A 48 6.77 12.01 9.65
CA TRP A 48 6.27 10.64 9.71
C TRP A 48 5.44 10.38 10.98
N ARG A 49 5.90 10.85 12.16
CA ARG A 49 5.15 10.74 13.42
C ARG A 49 3.79 11.44 13.33
N GLY A 50 3.75 12.64 12.76
CA GLY A 50 2.52 13.41 12.52
C GLY A 50 1.55 12.66 11.61
N ASN A 51 2.02 12.22 10.44
CA ASN A 51 1.23 11.45 9.48
C ASN A 51 0.68 10.15 10.10
N ARG A 52 1.51 9.43 10.86
CA ARG A 52 1.08 8.20 11.56
C ARG A 52 0.05 8.48 12.66
N LYS A 53 0.20 9.57 13.41
CA LYS A 53 -0.79 9.96 14.43
C LYS A 53 -2.14 10.27 13.78
N PHE A 54 -2.14 11.02 12.67
CA PHE A 54 -3.35 11.33 11.91
C PHE A 54 -4.01 10.05 11.35
N PHE A 55 -3.22 9.18 10.72
CA PHE A 55 -3.70 7.88 10.23
C PHE A 55 -4.31 7.03 11.35
N GLN A 56 -3.60 6.88 12.47
CA GLN A 56 -4.07 6.09 13.61
C GLN A 56 -5.38 6.64 14.20
N GLN A 57 -5.57 7.96 14.18
CA GLN A 57 -6.82 8.56 14.65
C GLN A 57 -8.01 8.22 13.74
N HIS A 58 -7.81 8.26 12.42
CA HIS A 58 -8.87 8.03 11.43
C HIS A 58 -9.17 6.54 11.20
N PHE A 59 -8.16 5.67 11.38
CA PHE A 59 -8.25 4.22 11.16
C PHE A 59 -8.23 3.42 12.46
N ARG A 60 -8.53 4.05 13.58
CA ARG A 60 -8.68 3.36 14.87
C ARG A 60 -9.88 2.42 14.83
N LYS A 61 -9.82 1.31 15.57
CA LYS A 61 -10.90 0.30 15.62
C LYS A 61 -12.29 0.91 15.92
N SER A 62 -12.35 1.96 16.73
CA SER A 62 -13.59 2.68 17.04
C SER A 62 -14.15 3.51 15.88
N ALA A 63 -13.31 3.94 14.94
CA ALA A 63 -13.70 4.70 13.76
C ALA A 63 -14.03 3.79 12.55
N CYS A 64 -13.61 2.52 12.59
CA CYS A 64 -13.86 1.55 11.52
C CYS A 64 -15.35 1.32 11.23
N SER A 65 -16.23 1.47 12.22
CA SER A 65 -17.67 1.26 12.04
C SER A 65 -18.28 2.18 10.98
N ARG A 66 -17.73 3.38 10.79
CA ARG A 66 -18.15 4.32 9.74
C ARG A 66 -17.93 3.77 8.33
N PHE A 67 -16.99 2.85 8.15
CA PHE A 67 -16.66 2.27 6.85
C PHE A 67 -17.46 1.02 6.53
N TYR A 68 -18.21 0.46 7.47
CA TYR A 68 -18.98 -0.78 7.24
C TYR A 68 -19.99 -0.64 6.12
N ALA A 69 -20.72 0.47 6.04
CA ALA A 69 -21.66 0.69 4.93
C ALA A 69 -20.97 0.61 3.55
N ALA A 70 -19.80 1.26 3.42
CA ALA A 70 -19.02 1.22 2.19
C ALA A 70 -18.45 -0.18 1.91
N GLN A 71 -17.93 -0.87 2.94
CA GLN A 71 -17.44 -2.24 2.84
C GLN A 71 -18.54 -3.19 2.38
N TYR A 72 -19.71 -3.18 3.02
CA TYR A 72 -20.83 -4.02 2.64
C TYR A 72 -21.25 -3.76 1.19
N LYS A 73 -21.40 -2.49 0.79
CA LYS A 73 -21.77 -2.16 -0.61
C LYS A 73 -20.77 -2.76 -1.60
N LYS A 74 -19.47 -2.55 -1.38
CA LYS A 74 -18.43 -3.02 -2.30
C LYS A 74 -18.26 -4.54 -2.27
N ILE A 75 -18.43 -5.20 -1.11
CA ILE A 75 -18.41 -6.66 -1.00
C ILE A 75 -19.60 -7.29 -1.73
N HIS A 76 -20.80 -6.74 -1.60
CA HIS A 76 -21.96 -7.26 -2.36
C HIS A 76 -21.73 -7.14 -3.87
N GLN A 77 -21.17 -6.02 -4.33
CA GLN A 77 -20.82 -5.84 -5.74
C GLN A 77 -19.74 -6.83 -6.19
N PHE A 78 -18.70 -7.05 -5.38
CA PHE A 78 -17.67 -8.05 -5.64
C PHE A 78 -18.25 -9.47 -5.75
N LEU A 79 -19.13 -9.86 -4.82
CA LEU A 79 -19.77 -11.17 -4.84
C LEU A 79 -20.67 -11.35 -6.07
N HIS A 80 -21.39 -10.31 -6.48
CA HIS A 80 -22.19 -10.34 -7.71
C HIS A 80 -21.31 -10.55 -8.94
N ASN A 81 -20.26 -9.74 -9.10
CA ASN A 81 -19.34 -9.85 -10.21
C ASN A 81 -18.64 -11.22 -10.27
N LEU A 82 -18.35 -11.79 -9.09
CA LEU A 82 -17.73 -13.11 -8.98
C LEU A 82 -18.68 -14.24 -9.40
N MET A 83 -19.99 -14.09 -9.18
CA MET A 83 -20.99 -15.04 -9.66
C MET A 83 -21.17 -14.96 -11.18
N ASP A 84 -21.07 -13.76 -11.75
CA ASP A 84 -21.22 -13.55 -13.20
C ASP A 84 -20.00 -14.07 -13.97
N VAL A 85 -18.79 -13.67 -13.55
CA VAL A 85 -17.52 -13.98 -14.23
C VAL A 85 -16.48 -14.43 -13.22
N PRO A 86 -16.50 -15.72 -12.79
CA PRO A 86 -15.58 -16.22 -11.77
C PRO A 86 -14.12 -16.31 -12.25
N GLU A 87 -13.89 -16.40 -13.56
CA GLU A 87 -12.56 -16.47 -14.17
C GLU A 87 -11.74 -15.19 -13.94
N GLU A 88 -12.41 -14.05 -13.72
CA GLU A 88 -11.80 -12.75 -13.49
C GLU A 88 -11.59 -12.42 -11.99
N PHE A 89 -11.42 -13.44 -11.15
CA PHE A 89 -11.27 -13.28 -9.69
C PHE A 89 -10.24 -12.21 -9.28
N MET A 90 -9.08 -12.17 -9.95
CA MET A 90 -8.03 -11.21 -9.63
C MET A 90 -8.43 -9.78 -9.97
N HIS A 91 -9.10 -9.58 -11.11
CA HIS A 91 -9.62 -8.29 -11.52
C HIS A 91 -10.70 -7.79 -10.54
N HIS A 92 -11.63 -8.66 -10.14
CA HIS A 92 -12.68 -8.34 -9.18
C HIS A 92 -12.09 -7.98 -7.81
N THR A 93 -11.08 -8.72 -7.36
CA THR A 93 -10.38 -8.45 -6.08
C THR A 93 -9.68 -7.10 -6.12
N MET A 94 -9.04 -6.78 -7.23
CA MET A 94 -8.34 -5.50 -7.38
C MET A 94 -9.33 -4.33 -7.42
N SER A 95 -10.43 -4.48 -8.16
CA SER A 95 -11.53 -3.51 -8.23
C SER A 95 -12.21 -3.28 -6.88
N LEU A 96 -12.42 -4.33 -6.09
CA LEU A 96 -12.89 -4.25 -4.71
C LEU A 96 -11.94 -3.40 -3.85
N SER A 97 -10.63 -3.68 -3.94
CA SER A 97 -9.63 -2.96 -3.15
C SER A 97 -9.61 -1.47 -3.48
N GLN A 98 -9.63 -1.13 -4.76
CA GLN A 98 -9.61 0.26 -5.25
C GLN A 98 -10.89 0.98 -4.84
N GLY A 99 -12.05 0.40 -5.15
CA GLY A 99 -13.34 1.00 -4.81
C GLY A 99 -13.49 1.24 -3.30
N LEU A 100 -12.95 0.34 -2.46
CA LEU A 100 -12.96 0.53 -1.02
C LEU A 100 -12.02 1.66 -0.56
N ILE A 101 -10.80 1.71 -1.09
CA ILE A 101 -9.82 2.75 -0.80
C ILE A 101 -10.40 4.13 -1.15
N TYR A 102 -10.98 4.29 -2.34
CA TYR A 102 -11.56 5.55 -2.78
C TYR A 102 -12.80 5.95 -1.97
N ALA A 103 -13.67 5.01 -1.64
CA ALA A 103 -14.83 5.28 -0.81
C ALA A 103 -14.46 5.69 0.62
N VAL A 104 -13.43 5.05 1.20
CA VAL A 104 -13.02 5.26 2.60
C VAL A 104 -12.17 6.53 2.77
N LEU A 105 -11.21 6.76 1.89
CA LEU A 105 -10.27 7.88 1.99
C LEU A 105 -10.81 9.16 1.38
N TYR A 106 -11.49 9.07 0.24
CA TYR A 106 -11.89 10.22 -0.56
C TYR A 106 -13.42 10.40 -0.63
N GLY A 107 -14.21 9.43 -0.14
CA GLY A 107 -15.67 9.47 -0.26
C GLY A 107 -16.17 9.31 -1.70
N LEU A 108 -15.31 8.81 -2.60
CA LEU A 108 -15.61 8.68 -4.02
C LEU A 108 -16.08 7.26 -4.35
N ASP A 109 -17.12 7.14 -5.17
CA ASP A 109 -17.57 5.84 -5.68
C ASP A 109 -16.87 5.55 -7.01
N VAL A 110 -15.65 5.02 -6.91
CA VAL A 110 -14.79 4.70 -8.05
C VAL A 110 -15.01 3.25 -8.47
N GLY A 111 -15.17 3.02 -9.77
CA GLY A 111 -15.23 1.70 -10.42
C GLY A 111 -13.94 1.35 -11.15
N SER A 112 -13.83 0.12 -11.65
CA SER A 112 -12.67 -0.37 -12.42
C SER A 112 -12.37 0.47 -13.66
N GLU A 113 -13.42 0.96 -14.31
CA GLU A 113 -13.36 1.74 -15.55
C GLU A 113 -12.99 3.22 -15.33
N ASP A 114 -12.94 3.68 -14.08
CA ASP A 114 -12.62 5.06 -13.79
C ASP A 114 -11.13 5.33 -14.10
N PRO A 115 -10.80 6.44 -14.78
CA PRO A 115 -9.41 6.84 -15.02
C PRO A 115 -8.54 6.87 -13.75
N LEU A 116 -9.13 7.16 -12.59
CA LEU A 116 -8.43 7.13 -11.30
C LEU A 116 -8.00 5.72 -10.91
N ALA A 117 -8.88 4.73 -11.08
CA ALA A 117 -8.59 3.34 -10.78
C ALA A 117 -7.54 2.77 -11.74
N GLN A 118 -7.68 3.03 -13.05
CA GLN A 118 -6.73 2.57 -14.06
C GLN A 118 -5.33 3.15 -13.84
N LYS A 119 -5.24 4.45 -13.55
CA LYS A 119 -3.95 5.10 -13.24
C LYS A 119 -3.31 4.57 -11.96
N ALA A 120 -4.11 4.17 -10.97
CA ALA A 120 -3.60 3.52 -9.77
C ALA A 120 -2.97 2.16 -10.09
N VAL A 121 -3.57 1.34 -10.96
CA VAL A 121 -2.98 0.08 -11.43
C VAL A 121 -1.67 0.34 -12.17
N GLU A 122 -1.70 1.22 -13.15
CA GLU A 122 -0.54 1.54 -13.99
C GLU A 122 0.66 2.01 -13.15
N THR A 123 0.40 2.89 -12.17
CA THR A 123 1.47 3.35 -11.26
C THR A 123 2.03 2.25 -10.37
N MET A 124 1.21 1.30 -9.92
CA MET A 124 1.69 0.14 -9.16
C MET A 124 2.53 -0.81 -10.04
N ASP A 125 2.12 -1.03 -11.29
CA ASP A 125 2.85 -1.88 -12.23
C ASP A 125 4.20 -1.28 -12.60
N LEU A 126 4.25 0.03 -12.88
CA LEU A 126 5.49 0.75 -13.15
C LEU A 126 6.43 0.70 -11.94
N LEU A 127 5.90 0.85 -10.72
CA LEU A 127 6.69 0.71 -9.50
C LEU A 127 7.23 -0.71 -9.35
N ALA A 128 6.40 -1.74 -9.57
CA ALA A 128 6.81 -3.14 -9.48
C ALA A 128 7.92 -3.47 -10.48
N GLN A 129 7.80 -2.99 -11.72
CA GLN A 129 8.84 -3.15 -12.75
C GLN A 129 10.14 -2.43 -12.38
N ALA A 130 10.05 -1.18 -11.89
CA ALA A 130 11.21 -0.41 -11.47
C ALA A 130 11.95 -1.07 -10.29
N VAL A 131 11.19 -1.60 -9.32
CA VAL A 131 11.74 -2.35 -8.20
C VAL A 131 12.42 -3.62 -8.69
N ASN A 132 11.78 -4.40 -9.57
CA ASN A 132 12.35 -5.63 -10.11
C ASN A 132 13.63 -5.37 -10.93
N GLN A 133 13.65 -4.32 -11.74
CA GLN A 133 14.85 -3.89 -12.47
C GLN A 133 15.99 -3.46 -11.54
N HIS A 134 15.67 -2.86 -10.39
CA HIS A 134 16.67 -2.48 -9.40
C HIS A 134 17.27 -3.70 -8.67
N PHE A 135 16.54 -4.82 -8.59
CA PHE A 135 17.03 -6.09 -8.06
C PHE A 135 17.79 -6.93 -9.10
N CYS A 136 17.41 -6.88 -10.38
CA CYS A 136 18.13 -7.61 -11.44
C CYS A 136 19.46 -6.95 -11.89
N LYS A 137 19.76 -5.71 -11.45
CA LYS A 137 21.02 -5.01 -11.73
C LYS A 137 22.02 -5.03 -10.56
N SER A 138 22.10 -6.10 -9.80
CA SER A 138 23.32 -6.40 -9.01
C SER A 138 24.22 -7.35 -9.82
N PRO A 139 25.11 -6.84 -10.68
CA PRO A 139 26.17 -7.64 -11.27
C PRO A 139 27.24 -7.93 -10.22
N ASP A 140 27.86 -9.09 -10.39
CA ASP A 140 29.05 -9.61 -9.71
C ASP A 140 29.97 -8.55 -9.09
N SER A 141 30.26 -8.74 -7.80
CA SER A 141 31.48 -8.30 -7.11
C SER A 141 31.69 -9.16 -5.88
#